data_AF-A0A4Y3T3C2-F1
#
_entry.id   AF-A0A4Y3T3C2-F1
#
_cell.length_a   1.000
_cell.length_b   1.000
_cell.length_c   1.000
_cell.angle_alpha   90.00
_cell.angle_beta   90.00
_cell.angle_gamma   90.00
#
_symmetry.space_group_name_H-M   'P 1'
#
loop_
_entity.id
_entity.type
_entity.pdbx_description
1 polymer ?
#
loop_
_entity_poly.entity_id
_entity_poly.type
_entity_poly.pdbx_seq_one_letter_code
_entity_poly.pdbx_strand_id
1 'polypeptide(L)' 'MNSNLFSVDYFKEALHLQIKKNGDVHTPIQTMNSYYHTVISAIIQDRINKNFELIRRIRNLDTAYNEVKAEIEQQQHVQ' A
#
# COMPACT_ATOMS: atom_id res chain seq x y z
N MET A 1 17.41 -10.91 8.83
CA MET A 1 16.91 -10.14 7.67
C MET A 1 15.41 -10.31 7.62
N ASN A 2 14.61 -9.23 7.68
CA ASN A 2 13.15 -9.32 7.60
C ASN A 2 12.75 -9.80 6.21
N SER A 3 12.57 -11.11 6.05
CA SER A 3 12.17 -11.80 4.81
C SER A 3 10.78 -11.39 4.29
N ASN A 4 10.05 -10.55 5.04
CA ASN A 4 8.69 -10.10 4.72
C ASN A 4 8.63 -8.69 4.12
N LEU A 5 9.76 -8.03 3.87
CA LEU A 5 9.76 -6.70 3.24
C LEU A 5 9.10 -6.75 1.86
N PHE A 6 8.20 -5.79 1.62
CA PHE A 6 7.41 -5.68 0.39
C PHE A 6 6.52 -6.90 0.09
N SER A 7 6.15 -7.68 1.11
CA SER A 7 5.03 -8.63 1.01
C SER A 7 3.69 -7.89 0.96
N VAL A 8 2.62 -8.60 0.63
CA VAL A 8 1.25 -8.07 0.72
C VAL A 8 0.98 -7.61 2.16
N ASP A 9 1.23 -8.46 3.15
CA ASP A 9 1.01 -8.13 4.57
C ASP A 9 1.76 -6.87 5.02
N TYR A 10 3.03 -6.73 4.61
CA TYR A 10 3.82 -5.54 4.89
C TYR A 10 3.14 -4.27 4.35
N PHE A 11 2.63 -4.32 3.12
CA PHE A 11 1.94 -3.18 2.52
C PHE A 11 0.58 -2.92 3.16
N LYS A 12 -0.15 -3.95 3.59
CA LYS A 12 -1.42 -3.78 4.34
C LYS A 12 -1.17 -3.05 5.66
N GLU A 13 -0.21 -3.51 6.45
CA GLU A 13 0.18 -2.86 7.71
C GLU A 13 0.60 -1.40 7.48
N ALA A 14 1.38 -1.14 6.44
CA ALA A 14 1.81 0.21 6.10
C ALA A 14 0.63 1.11 5.69
N LEU A 15 -0.30 0.60 4.88
CA LEU A 15 -1.50 1.34 4.45
C LEU A 15 -2.39 1.68 5.65
N HIS A 16 -2.68 0.71 6.53
CA HIS A 16 -3.46 0.97 7.76
C HIS A 16 -2.78 1.99 8.67
N LEU A 17 -1.45 1.91 8.82
CA LEU A 17 -0.69 2.89 9.60
C LEU A 17 -0.78 4.29 8.99
N GLN A 18 -0.69 4.43 7.67
CA GLN A 18 -0.81 5.72 7.00
C GLN A 18 -2.21 6.30 7.14
N ILE A 19 -3.25 5.49 6.94
CA ILE A 19 -4.65 5.90 7.14
C ILE A 19 -4.84 6.41 8.57
N LYS A 20 -4.36 5.65 9.58
CA LYS A 20 -4.46 6.05 10.98
C LYS A 20 -3.74 7.37 11.27
N LYS A 21 -2.56 7.60 10.68
CA LYS A 21 -1.77 8.81 10.90
C LYS A 21 -2.34 10.06 10.22
N ASN A 22 -3.04 9.88 9.10
CA ASN A 22 -3.54 10.99 8.29
C ASN A 22 -5.07 11.16 8.36
N GLY A 23 -5.75 10.35 9.17
CA GLY A 23 -7.22 10.31 9.25
C GLY A 23 -7.87 11.63 9.66
N ASP A 24 -7.13 12.52 10.32
CA ASP A 24 -7.61 13.85 10.71
C ASP A 24 -7.59 14.87 9.56
N VAL A 25 -6.84 14.59 8.48
CA VAL A 25 -6.58 15.53 7.38
C VAL A 25 -7.10 15.03 6.04
N HIS A 26 -7.04 13.71 5.80
CA HIS A 26 -7.38 13.10 4.53
C HIS A 26 -8.33 11.92 4.74
N THR A 27 -9.19 11.67 3.76
CA THR A 27 -9.98 10.43 3.75
C THR A 27 -9.05 9.22 3.63
N PRO A 28 -9.48 8.02 4.09
CA PRO A 28 -8.69 6.80 3.93
C PRO A 28 -8.25 6.57 2.47
N ILE A 29 -9.16 6.76 1.51
CA ILE A 29 -8.87 6.57 0.08
C ILE A 29 -7.84 7.59 -0.44
N GLN A 30 -7.95 8.86 -0.05
CA GLN A 30 -6.96 9.89 -0.43
C GLN A 30 -5.58 9.54 0.11
N THR A 31 -5.50 9.11 1.37
CA THR A 31 -4.26 8.68 2.01
C THR A 31 -3.64 7.49 1.28
N MET A 32 -4.44 6.47 0.97
CA MET A 32 -3.99 5.28 0.24
C MET A 32 -3.46 5.64 -1.15
N ASN A 33 -4.15 6.51 -1.89
CA ASN A 33 -3.72 6.95 -3.22
C ASN A 33 -2.37 7.67 -3.17
N SER A 34 -2.20 8.58 -2.20
CA SER A 34 -0.94 9.28 -1.99
C SER A 34 0.20 8.31 -1.69
N TYR A 35 -0.01 7.39 -0.75
CA TYR A 35 0.99 6.37 -0.40
C TYR A 35 1.35 5.49 -1.59
N TYR A 36 0.35 5.01 -2.33
CA TYR A 36 0.54 4.16 -3.51
C TYR A 36 1.42 4.86 -4.57
N HIS A 37 1.12 6.11 -4.90
CA HIS A 37 1.92 6.88 -5.87
C HIS A 37 3.37 7.10 -5.42
N THR A 38 3.58 7.40 -4.14
CA THR A 38 4.93 7.58 -3.59
C THR A 38 5.72 6.28 -3.63
N VAL A 39 5.13 5.17 -3.22
CA VAL A 39 5.81 3.87 -3.16
C VAL A 39 6.11 3.35 -4.56
N ILE A 40 5.18 3.43 -5.51
CA ILE A 40 5.45 3.03 -6.90
C ILE A 40 6.57 3.86 -7.50
N SER A 41 6.55 5.18 -7.28
CA SER A 41 7.61 6.06 -7.78
C SER A 41 8.98 5.66 -7.23
N ALA A 42 9.05 5.35 -5.93
CA ALA A 42 10.28 4.87 -5.29
C ALA A 42 10.71 3.50 -5.83
N ILE A 43 9.78 2.57 -6.04
CA ILE A 43 10.06 1.26 -6.63
C ILE A 43 10.61 1.43 -8.04
N ILE A 44 9.97 2.20 -8.92
CA ILE A 44 10.43 2.39 -10.31
C ILE A 44 11.79 3.09 -10.39
N GLN A 45 12.06 4.04 -9.49
CA GLN A 45 13.35 4.73 -9.43
C GLN A 45 14.49 3.85 -8.91
N ASP A 46 14.17 2.71 -8.28
CA ASP A 46 15.15 1.76 -7.78
C ASP A 46 15.81 0.99 -8.93
N ARG A 47 16.89 1.57 -9.47
CA ARG A 47 17.70 1.02 -10.57
C ARG A 47 18.53 -0.20 -10.18
N ILE A 48 18.58 -0.57 -8.90
CA ILE A 48 19.47 -1.62 -8.39
C ILE A 48 18.78 -3.00 -8.47
N ASN A 49 17.45 -3.05 -8.39
CA ASN A 49 16.70 -4.31 -8.34
C ASN A 49 16.36 -4.86 -9.74
N LYS A 50 16.43 -6.19 -9.90
CA LYS A 50 16.07 -6.89 -11.15
C LYS A 50 14.60 -6.60 -11.50
N ASN A 51 14.30 -6.41 -12.79
CA ASN A 51 12.95 -6.10 -13.30
C ASN A 51 11.84 -7.03 -12.73
N PHE A 52 12.14 -8.31 -12.53
CA PHE A 52 11.18 -9.25 -11.95
C PHE A 52 10.79 -8.92 -10.49
N GLU A 53 11.76 -8.49 -9.69
CA GLU A 53 11.54 -8.12 -8.28
C GLU A 53 10.75 -6.81 -8.18
N LEU A 54 11.01 -5.85 -9.07
CA LEU A 54 10.20 -4.63 -9.21
C LEU A 54 8.73 -4.96 -9.48
N ILE A 55 8.47 -5.80 -10.49
CA ILE A 55 7.11 -6.23 -10.85
C ILE A 55 6.45 -6.96 -9.67
N ARG A 56 7.17 -7.84 -8.97
CA ARG A 56 6.65 -8.54 -7.79
C ARG A 56 6.21 -7.58 -6.70
N ARG A 57 7.01 -6.56 -6.40
CA ARG A 57 6.68 -5.56 -5.38
C ARG A 57 5.49 -4.70 -5.76
N ILE A 58 5.38 -4.28 -7.02
CA ILE A 58 4.22 -3.52 -7.51
C ILE A 58 2.96 -4.37 -7.40
N ARG A 59 2.99 -5.63 -7.83
CA ARG A 59 1.85 -6.55 -7.71
C ARG A 59 1.42 -6.75 -6.25
N ASN A 60 2.38 -6.91 -5.34
CA ASN A 60 2.06 -7.06 -3.92
C ASN A 60 1.41 -5.79 -3.35
N LEU A 61 1.87 -4.60 -3.78
CA LEU A 61 1.27 -3.33 -3.41
C LEU A 61 -0.15 -3.19 -3.97
N ASP A 62 -0.39 -3.57 -5.23
CA ASP A 62 -1.70 -3.58 -5.86
C ASP A 62 -2.69 -4.47 -5.10
N THR A 63 -2.27 -5.69 -4.76
CA THR A 63 -3.09 -6.63 -3.97
C THR A 63 -3.44 -6.03 -2.61
N ALA A 64 -2.44 -5.54 -1.87
CA ALA A 64 -2.66 -4.94 -0.56
C ALA A 64 -3.60 -3.72 -0.63
N TYR A 65 -3.43 -2.86 -1.63
CA TYR A 65 -4.29 -1.69 -1.84
C TYR A 65 -5.74 -2.11 -2.05
N ASN A 66 -6.00 -3.07 -2.94
CA ASN A 66 -7.36 -3.51 -3.26
C ASN A 66 -8.04 -4.19 -2.07
N GLU A 67 -7.30 -5.00 -1.31
CA GLU A 67 -7.83 -5.63 -0.10
C GLU A 67 -8.19 -4.61 0.98
N VAL A 68 -7.29 -3.67 1.28
CA VAL A 68 -7.56 -2.61 2.27
C VAL A 68 -8.70 -1.70 1.82
N LYS A 69 -8.81 -1.41 0.52
CA LYS A 69 -9.93 -0.64 -0.03
C LYS A 69 -11.25 -1.38 0.18
N ALA A 70 -11.30 -2.68 -0.11
CA ALA A 70 -12.49 -3.50 0.14
C ALA A 70 -12.85 -3.56 1.62
N GLU A 71 -11.86 -3.66 2.52
CA GLU A 71 -12.07 -3.60 3.97
C GLU A 71 -12.73 -2.27 4.40
N ILE A 72 -12.25 -1.13 3.87
CA ILE A 72 -12.81 0.19 4.16
C ILE A 72 -14.24 0.32 3.62
N GLU A 73 -14.49 -0.13 2.40
CA GLU A 73 -15.83 -0.12 1.78
C GLU A 73 -16.81 -0.96 2.60
N GLN A 74 -16.40 -2.15 3.06
CA GLN A 74 -17.21 -3.00 3.94
C GLN A 74 -17.52 -2.31 5.28
N GLN A 75 -16.56 -1.60 5.88
CA GLN A 75 -16.77 -0.87 7.13
C GLN A 75 -17.74 0.31 6.98
N GLN A 76 -17.79 0.92 5.79
CA GLN A 76 -18.73 2.02 5.50
C GLN A 76 -20.15 1.54 5.25
N HIS A 77 -20.35 0.29 4.81
CA HIS A 77 -21.68 -0.29 4.59
C HIS A 77 -22.33 -0.87 5.86
N VAL A 78 -21.58 -1.00 6.96
CA VAL A 78 -22.05 -1.55 8.25
C VAL A 78 -22.44 -0.43 9.25
N GLN A 79 -22.30 0.85 8.88
CA GLN A 79 -22.77 2.01 9.62
C GLN A 79 -24.02 2.63 8.96
#